data_AF-A0A963T5N3-F1
#
_entry.id   AF-A0A963T5N3-F1
#
_cell.length_a   1.000
_cell.length_b   1.000
_cell.length_c   1.000
_cell.angle_alpha   90.00
_cell.angle_beta   90.00
_cell.angle_gamma   90.00
#
_symmetry.space_group_name_H-M   'P 1'
#
loop_
_entity.id
_entity.type
_entity.pdbx_description
1 polymer ?
#
loop_
_entity_poly.entity_id
_entity_poly.type
_entity_poly.pdbx_seq_one_letter_code
_entity_poly.pdbx_strand_id
1 'polypeptide(L)'
;VGHGGVVVFNESVDLLEQARYAFDFCAEESCGKCTPCRVGAVRGAELIDRLRSGEAHAENIATLEDLCELMVDGSLCAMGGMTPIPVQSALKHFPEDFAFPSKRRTFGGGSETQP
;
A
#
# COMPACT_ATOMS: atom_id res chain seq x y z
N VAL A 1 4.90 -8.37 17.55
CA VAL A 1 6.23 -8.09 16.98
C VAL A 1 6.79 -9.41 16.46
N GLY A 2 7.11 -9.49 15.17
CA GLY A 2 7.68 -10.69 14.53
C GLY A 2 9.15 -10.88 14.92
N HIS A 3 10.07 -10.69 13.97
CA HIS A 3 11.52 -10.84 14.17
C HIS A 3 12.23 -9.71 14.96
N GLY A 4 11.49 -8.73 15.50
CA GLY A 4 12.07 -7.60 16.24
C GLY A 4 12.64 -6.44 15.40
N GLY A 5 12.63 -6.54 14.07
CA GLY A 5 13.00 -5.41 13.20
C GLY A 5 12.01 -4.24 13.27
N VAL A 6 12.54 -3.02 13.38
CA VAL A 6 11.79 -1.77 13.41
C VAL A 6 12.36 -0.82 12.37
N VAL A 7 11.49 -0.27 11.52
CA VAL A 7 11.83 0.76 10.53
C VAL A 7 11.05 2.02 10.89
N VAL A 8 11.72 3.17 10.87
CA VAL A 8 11.13 4.47 11.21
C VAL A 8 11.15 5.37 9.97
N PHE A 9 9.97 5.86 9.59
CA PHE A 9 9.82 6.86 8.53
C PHE A 9 9.46 8.20 9.16
N ASN A 10 9.99 9.28 8.59
CA ASN A 10 9.55 10.64 8.89
C ASN A 10 8.55 11.11 7.82
N GLU A 11 8.05 12.33 7.98
CA GLU A 11 7.05 12.95 7.10
C GLU A 11 7.51 13.12 5.64
N SER A 12 8.82 13.06 5.37
CA SER A 12 9.35 13.23 4.00
C SER A 12 9.10 12.01 3.10
N VAL A 13 8.68 10.87 3.68
CA VAL A 13 8.41 9.62 2.97
C VAL A 13 6.98 9.62 2.43
N ASP A 14 6.83 9.16 1.19
CA ASP A 14 5.54 8.93 0.55
C ASP A 14 4.99 7.56 0.98
N LEU A 15 3.92 7.54 1.78
CA LEU A 15 3.29 6.29 2.23
C LEU A 15 2.58 5.55 1.10
N LEU A 16 2.18 6.24 0.04
CA LEU A 16 1.62 5.61 -1.15
C LEU A 16 2.72 4.81 -1.88
N GLU A 17 3.94 5.37 -1.97
CA GLU A 17 5.11 4.64 -2.47
C GLU A 17 5.46 3.43 -1.59
N GLN A 18 5.38 3.55 -0.25
CA GLN A 18 5.62 2.42 0.64
C GLN A 18 4.56 1.31 0.48
N ALA A 19 3.30 1.68 0.27
CA ALA A 19 2.23 0.73 -0.03
C ALA A 19 2.47 0.01 -1.36
N ARG A 20 2.88 0.75 -2.39
CA ARG A 20 3.28 0.19 -3.69
C ARG A 20 4.42 -0.81 -3.52
N TYR A 21 5.46 -0.44 -2.78
CA TYR A 21 6.61 -1.29 -2.52
C TYR A 21 6.23 -2.59 -1.81
N ALA A 22 5.32 -2.56 -0.84
CA ALA A 22 4.87 -3.78 -0.14
C ALA A 22 4.28 -4.81 -1.14
N PHE A 23 3.47 -4.35 -2.08
CA PHE A 23 2.92 -5.20 -3.13
C PHE A 23 3.97 -5.64 -4.16
N ASP A 24 4.86 -4.75 -4.58
CA ASP A 24 5.91 -5.05 -5.55
C ASP A 24 6.90 -6.11 -5.03
N PHE A 25 7.32 -5.97 -3.77
CA PHE A 25 8.12 -6.97 -3.08
C PHE A 25 7.43 -8.33 -3.02
N CYS A 26 6.14 -8.34 -2.69
CA CYS A 26 5.33 -9.56 -2.66
C CYS A 26 5.17 -10.19 -4.05
N ALA A 27 5.10 -9.38 -5.11
CA ALA A 27 5.00 -9.85 -6.48
C ALA A 27 6.29 -10.56 -6.92
N GLU A 28 7.45 -9.98 -6.61
CA GLU A 28 8.77 -10.53 -6.94
C GLU A 28 9.08 -11.81 -6.13
N GLU A 29 8.78 -11.79 -4.82
CA GLU A 29 9.11 -12.88 -3.90
C GLU A 29 7.99 -13.94 -3.79
N SER A 30 6.92 -13.81 -4.58
CA SER A 30 5.82 -14.76 -4.54
C SER A 30 6.28 -16.15 -4.99
N CYS A 31 5.99 -17.18 -4.19
CA CYS A 31 6.17 -18.57 -4.62
C CYS A 31 5.14 -19.01 -5.69
N GLY A 32 4.14 -18.17 -6.00
CA GLY A 32 3.15 -18.40 -7.05
C GLY A 32 2.02 -19.39 -6.72
N LYS A 33 2.00 -19.98 -5.52
CA LYS A 33 1.10 -21.11 -5.20
C LYS A 33 -0.38 -20.74 -5.05
N CYS A 34 -0.71 -19.57 -4.53
CA CYS A 34 -2.10 -19.14 -4.32
C CYS A 34 -2.42 -17.89 -5.14
N THR A 35 -3.59 -17.89 -5.78
CA THR A 35 -4.09 -16.77 -6.60
C THR A 35 -4.12 -15.42 -5.87
N PRO A 36 -4.65 -15.31 -4.63
CA PRO A 36 -4.71 -14.01 -3.96
C PRO A 36 -3.33 -13.40 -3.73
N CYS A 37 -2.30 -14.20 -3.41
CA CYS A 37 -0.94 -13.69 -3.32
C CYS A 37 -0.33 -13.38 -4.70
N ARG A 38 -0.31 -14.36 -5.61
CA ARG A 38 0.38 -14.25 -6.92
C ARG A 38 -0.17 -13.13 -7.79
N VAL A 39 -1.50 -13.05 -7.88
CA VAL A 39 -2.19 -12.06 -8.73
C VAL A 39 -2.48 -10.80 -7.93
N GLY A 40 -2.90 -10.94 -6.67
CA GLY A 40 -3.26 -9.80 -5.84
C GLY A 40 -2.09 -8.86 -5.58
N ALA A 41 -0.85 -9.36 -5.44
CA ALA A 41 0.32 -8.50 -5.32
C ALA A 41 0.48 -7.57 -6.54
N VAL A 42 0.42 -8.12 -7.76
CA VAL A 42 0.51 -7.33 -8.99
C VAL A 42 -0.66 -6.33 -9.09
N ARG A 43 -1.88 -6.76 -8.81
CA ARG A 43 -3.06 -5.87 -8.85
C ARG A 43 -3.02 -4.80 -7.78
N GLY A 44 -2.45 -5.09 -6.61
CA GLY A 44 -2.24 -4.12 -5.54
C GLY A 44 -1.32 -3.00 -5.98
N ALA A 45 -0.16 -3.33 -6.57
CA ALA A 45 0.76 -2.33 -7.11
C ALA A 45 0.11 -1.47 -8.21
N GLU A 46 -0.61 -2.09 -9.15
CA GLU A 46 -1.36 -1.37 -10.19
C GLU A 46 -2.45 -0.45 -9.63
N LEU A 47 -3.18 -0.88 -8.58
CA LEU A 47 -4.18 -0.05 -7.92
C LEU A 47 -3.54 1.18 -7.27
N ILE A 48 -2.39 1.01 -6.62
CA ILE A 48 -1.64 2.15 -6.07
C ILE A 48 -1.22 3.11 -7.20
N ASP A 49 -0.76 2.60 -8.34
CA ASP A 49 -0.39 3.44 -9.49
C ASP A 49 -1.61 4.22 -10.04
N ARG A 50 -2.81 3.63 -10.05
CA ARG A 50 -4.06 4.33 -10.39
C ARG A 50 -4.46 5.37 -9.36
N LEU A 51 -4.26 5.11 -8.07
CA LEU A 51 -4.49 6.10 -7.02
C LEU A 51 -3.59 7.33 -7.20
N ARG A 52 -2.33 7.12 -7.61
CA ARG A 52 -1.38 8.23 -7.92
C ARG A 52 -1.82 9.07 -9.11
N SER A 53 -2.42 8.46 -10.13
CA SER A 53 -2.88 9.18 -11.31
C SER A 53 -4.22 9.91 -11.10
N GLY A 54 -4.90 9.65 -9.96
CA GLY A 54 -6.23 10.20 -9.67
C GLY A 54 -7.36 9.52 -10.44
N GLU A 55 -7.08 8.41 -11.14
CA GLU A 55 -8.08 7.64 -11.86
C GLU A 55 -9.06 7.00 -10.88
N ALA A 56 -10.37 7.18 -11.11
CA ALA A 56 -11.47 6.53 -10.36
C ALA A 56 -11.21 6.39 -8.84
N HIS A 57 -10.71 7.45 -8.21
CA HIS A 57 -9.99 7.36 -6.94
C HIS A 57 -10.77 6.64 -5.82
N ALA A 58 -12.02 7.03 -5.60
CA ALA A 58 -12.86 6.41 -4.57
C ALA A 58 -13.13 4.92 -4.83
N GLU A 59 -13.32 4.53 -6.10
CA GLU A 59 -13.54 3.13 -6.50
C GLU A 59 -12.27 2.31 -6.33
N ASN A 60 -11.11 2.90 -6.66
CA ASN A 60 -9.82 2.25 -6.49
C ASN A 60 -9.44 2.08 -5.01
N ILE A 61 -9.82 3.02 -4.12
CA ILE A 61 -9.66 2.84 -2.67
C ILE A 61 -10.50 1.66 -2.18
N ALA A 62 -11.79 1.60 -2.52
CA ALA A 62 -12.65 0.48 -2.13
C ALA A 62 -12.12 -0.86 -2.67
N THR A 63 -11.69 -0.89 -3.94
CA THR A 63 -11.11 -2.09 -4.56
C THR A 63 -9.81 -2.50 -3.87
N LEU A 64 -8.99 -1.54 -3.43
CA LEU A 64 -7.77 -1.82 -2.69
C LEU A 64 -8.06 -2.42 -1.31
N GLU A 65 -9.08 -1.91 -0.60
CA GLU A 65 -9.52 -2.46 0.69
C GLU A 65 -10.01 -3.91 0.54
N ASP A 66 -10.89 -4.16 -0.44
CA ASP A 66 -11.41 -5.50 -0.76
C ASP A 66 -10.26 -6.46 -1.12
N LEU A 67 -9.29 -6.00 -1.92
CA LEU A 67 -8.12 -6.78 -2.28
C LEU A 67 -7.26 -7.12 -1.05
N CYS A 68 -7.06 -6.15 -0.17
CA CYS A 68 -6.29 -6.37 1.05
C CYS A 68 -6.94 -7.42 1.93
N GLU A 69 -8.26 -7.36 2.15
CA GLU A 69 -9.02 -8.36 2.90
C GLU A 69 -8.93 -9.75 2.24
N LEU A 70 -9.13 -9.82 0.93
CA LEU A 70 -8.99 -11.06 0.17
C LEU A 70 -7.59 -11.68 0.30
N MET A 71 -6.54 -10.86 0.32
CA MET A 71 -5.17 -11.35 0.50
C MET A 71 -4.92 -11.87 1.91
N VAL A 72 -5.44 -11.20 2.95
CA VAL A 72 -5.35 -11.67 4.34
C VAL A 72 -6.02 -13.03 4.50
N ASP A 73 -7.25 -13.16 4.03
CA ASP A 73 -8.09 -14.35 4.28
C ASP A 73 -7.84 -15.49 3.30
N GLY A 74 -7.48 -15.17 2.05
CA GLY A 74 -7.35 -16.14 0.96
C GLY A 74 -5.94 -16.68 0.74
N SER A 75 -4.90 -16.06 1.31
CA SER A 75 -3.52 -16.50 1.08
C SER A 75 -3.16 -17.74 1.88
N LEU A 76 -2.49 -18.70 1.22
CA LEU A 76 -2.10 -19.98 1.84
C LEU A 76 -0.94 -19.87 2.85
N CYS A 77 -0.24 -18.73 2.88
CA CYS A 77 0.91 -18.55 3.76
C CYS A 77 1.00 -17.14 4.33
N ALA A 78 1.83 -17.04 5.36
CA ALA A 78 2.20 -15.82 6.07
C ALA A 78 2.64 -14.68 5.14
N MET A 79 3.41 -14.95 4.07
CA MET A 79 3.87 -13.91 3.16
C MET A 79 2.68 -13.23 2.48
N GLY A 80 1.84 -14.00 1.78
CA GLY A 80 0.67 -13.45 1.09
C GLY A 80 -0.33 -12.76 2.03
N GLY A 81 -0.57 -13.36 3.20
CA GLY A 81 -1.54 -12.81 4.16
C GLY A 81 -1.05 -11.59 4.93
N MET A 82 0.27 -11.41 5.09
CA MET A 82 0.82 -10.26 5.82
C MET A 82 1.25 -9.08 4.94
N THR A 83 1.50 -9.29 3.65
CA THR A 83 1.74 -8.21 2.67
C THR A 83 0.73 -7.06 2.75
N PRO A 84 -0.60 -7.30 2.79
CA PRO A 84 -1.58 -6.20 2.80
C PRO A 84 -1.68 -5.47 4.14
N ILE A 85 -1.17 -6.03 5.24
CA ILE A 85 -1.30 -5.45 6.59
C ILE A 85 -0.68 -4.04 6.71
N PRO A 86 0.56 -3.78 6.25
CA PRO A 86 1.11 -2.42 6.26
C PRO A 86 0.29 -1.44 5.42
N VAL A 87 -0.31 -1.89 4.30
CA VAL A 87 -1.15 -1.04 3.44
C VAL A 87 -2.46 -0.68 4.14
N GLN A 88 -3.15 -1.65 4.74
CA GLN A 88 -4.36 -1.41 5.54
C GLN A 88 -4.07 -0.49 6.73
N SER A 89 -2.93 -0.67 7.40
CA SER A 89 -2.49 0.20 8.48
C SER A 89 -2.30 1.64 7.99
N ALA A 90 -1.64 1.82 6.84
CA ALA A 90 -1.40 3.12 6.26
C ALA A 90 -2.70 3.82 5.84
N LEU A 91 -3.62 3.11 5.17
CA LEU A 91 -4.97 3.61 4.83
C LEU A 91 -5.75 4.06 6.06
N LYS A 92 -5.72 3.27 7.13
CA LYS A 92 -6.46 3.53 8.36
C LYS A 92 -5.90 4.72 9.15
N HIS A 93 -4.59 4.83 9.24
CA HIS A 93 -3.93 5.77 10.15
C HIS A 93 -3.44 7.05 9.47
N PHE A 94 -3.28 7.04 8.14
CA PHE A 94 -2.84 8.16 7.32
C PHE A 94 -3.68 8.28 6.04
N PRO A 95 -5.02 8.34 6.13
CA PRO A 95 -5.89 8.40 4.95
C PRO A 95 -5.60 9.60 4.05
N GLU A 96 -5.07 10.69 4.59
CA GLU A 96 -4.68 11.89 3.83
C GLU A 96 -3.54 11.64 2.83
N ASP A 97 -2.65 10.68 3.11
CA ASP A 97 -1.55 10.33 2.21
C ASP A 97 -2.05 9.48 1.02
N PHE A 98 -3.26 8.92 1.14
CA PHE A 98 -3.94 8.16 0.10
C PHE A 98 -4.99 8.97 -0.66
N ALA A 99 -5.24 10.24 -0.30
CA ALA A 99 -6.17 11.11 -1.02
C ALA A 99 -5.55 11.61 -2.35
N PHE A 100 -6.39 12.06 -3.29
CA PHE A 100 -5.94 12.75 -4.50
C PHE A 100 -6.38 14.24 -4.52
N PRO A 101 -5.46 15.19 -4.76
CA PRO A 101 -4.01 15.00 -4.83
C PRO A 101 -3.41 14.65 -3.46
N SER A 102 -2.42 13.74 -3.45
CA SER A 102 -1.73 13.33 -2.23
C SER A 102 -0.97 14.52 -1.63
N LYS A 103 -1.17 14.76 -0.33
CA LYS A 103 -0.49 15.84 0.38
C LYS A 103 0.83 15.31 0.94
N ARG A 104 1.92 15.58 0.24
CA ARG A 104 3.25 15.27 0.76
C ARG A 104 3.50 16.11 2.02
N ARG A 105 3.72 15.45 3.17
CA ARG A 105 3.91 16.12 4.46
C ARG A 105 5.32 16.73 4.51
N THR A 106 5.44 18.05 4.39
CA THR A 106 6.74 18.74 4.51
C THR A 106 7.14 18.85 5.99
N PHE A 107 8.42 18.62 6.29
CA PHE A 107 8.96 18.78 7.63
C PHE A 107 9.23 20.28 7.89
N GLY A 108 8.48 20.87 8.82
CA GLY A 108 8.52 22.31 9.11
C GLY A 108 7.48 23.09 8.31
N GLY A 109 6.58 23.80 9.00
CA GLY A 109 5.44 24.51 8.42
C GLY A 109 5.80 25.39 7.24
N GLY A 110 5.47 24.92 6.04
CA GLY A 110 5.64 25.61 4.78
C GLY A 110 5.04 24.74 3.69
N SER A 111 3.82 25.08 3.27
CA SER A 111 3.16 24.46 2.12
C SER A 111 3.86 24.93 0.84
N GLU A 112 4.95 24.28 0.48
CA GLU A 112 5.56 24.43 -0.84
C GLU A 112 4.98 23.32 -1.74
N THR A 113 3.87 23.65 -2.39
CA THR A 113 3.35 22.88 -3.53
C THR A 113 4.36 23.01 -4.66
N GLN A 114 5.18 21.98 -4.86
CA GLN A 114 6.05 21.87 -6.02
C GLN A 114 5.21 21.42 -7.23
N PRO A 115 5.43 21.99 -8.45
CA PRO A 115 4.58 21.82 -9.62
C PRO A 115 4.53 20.40 -10.18
#